data_AF-A0A0B8NRC7-F1
#
_entry.id   AF-A0A0B8NRC7-F1
#
_cell.length_a   1.000
_cell.length_b   1.000
_cell.length_c   1.000
_cell.angle_alpha   90.00
_cell.angle_beta   90.00
_cell.angle_gamma   90.00
#
_symmetry.space_group_name_H-M   'P 1'
#
loop_
_entity.id
_entity.type
_entity.pdbx_description
1 polymer ?
#
loop_
_entity_poly.entity_id
_entity_poly.type
_entity_poly.pdbx_seq_one_letter_code
_entity_poly.pdbx_strand_id
1 'polypeptide(L)' 'MAREKLEAFYLSRFKRMPRPTEEEKGIPPRMRTFADGIEPREPMKLTVDSILDSQAKAASAYKAAKARNRGKQRR' A
#
# COMPACT_ATOMS: atom_id res chain seq x y z
N MET A 1 -12.43 9.58 1.18
CA MET A 1 -12.06 8.36 0.42
C MET A 1 -10.79 8.49 -0.45
N ALA A 2 -10.42 9.66 -1.00
CA ALA A 2 -9.15 9.81 -1.74
C ALA A 2 -7.94 10.14 -0.82
N ARG A 3 -8.15 11.02 0.18
CA ARG A 3 -7.09 11.43 1.12
C ARG A 3 -6.51 10.28 1.94
N GLU A 4 -7.36 9.41 2.49
CA GLU A 4 -6.91 8.27 3.31
C GLU A 4 -6.05 7.28 2.52
N LYS A 5 -6.39 7.04 1.25
CA LYS A 5 -5.59 6.18 0.36
C LYS A 5 -4.22 6.80 0.05
N LEU A 6 -4.20 8.12 -0.15
CA LEU A 6 -2.97 8.88 -0.37
C LEU A 6 -2.08 8.86 0.88
N GLU A 7 -2.66 9.03 2.06
CA GLU A 7 -1.94 8.99 3.33
C GLU A 7 -1.43 7.58 3.67
N ALA A 8 -2.23 6.53 3.45
CA ALA A 8 -1.78 5.16 3.62
C ALA A 8 -0.64 4.79 2.65
N PHE A 9 -0.71 5.27 1.40
CA PHE A 9 0.38 5.14 0.42
C PHE A 9 1.65 5.86 0.90
N TYR A 10 1.50 7.12 1.35
CA TYR A 10 2.62 7.92 1.84
C TYR A 10 3.31 7.26 3.04
N LEU A 11 2.57 6.74 4.01
CA LEU A 11 3.20 6.10 5.18
C LEU A 11 3.86 4.77 4.87
N SER A 12 3.22 3.92 4.07
CA SER A 12 3.73 2.58 3.77
C SER A 12 4.87 2.60 2.76
N ARG A 13 4.75 3.39 1.69
CA ARG A 13 5.69 3.36 0.57
C ARG A 13 6.75 4.43 0.65
N PHE A 14 6.37 5.64 1.06
CA PHE A 14 7.30 6.75 1.18
C PHE A 14 8.01 6.73 2.55
N LYS A 15 7.30 6.73 3.69
CA LYS A 15 7.94 6.66 5.03
C LYS A 15 8.34 5.24 5.47
N ARG A 16 7.99 4.20 4.71
CA ARG A 16 8.30 2.79 5.01
C ARG A 16 7.92 2.36 6.44
N MET A 17 6.79 2.86 6.95
CA MET A 17 6.29 2.43 8.25
C MET A 17 5.92 0.95 8.24
N PRO A 18 6.04 0.26 9.39
CA PRO A 18 5.49 -1.08 9.57
C PRO A 18 3.99 -1.10 9.27
N ARG A 19 3.47 -2.29 8.96
CA ARG A 19 2.03 -2.47 8.79
C ARG A 19 1.35 -2.23 10.16
N PRO A 20 0.30 -1.39 10.22
CA PRO A 20 -0.33 -1.04 11.49
C PRO A 20 -1.00 -2.26 12.13
N THR A 21 -0.93 -2.36 13.46
CA THR A 21 -1.69 -3.34 14.28
C THR A 21 -3.19 -3.04 14.23
N GLU A 22 -4.02 -3.95 14.75
CA GLU A 22 -5.48 -3.74 14.81
C GLU A 22 -5.85 -2.50 15.63
N GLU A 23 -5.14 -2.19 16.73
CA GLU A 23 -5.39 -0.95 17.48
C GLU A 23 -4.98 0.30 16.69
N GLU A 24 -3.84 0.24 16.00
CA GLU A 24 -3.33 1.36 15.21
C GLU A 24 -4.19 1.68 14.00
N LYS A 25 -4.99 0.71 13.49
CA LYS A 25 -5.93 0.97 12.38
C LYS A 25 -6.99 2.02 12.75
N GLY A 26 -7.40 2.10 14.01
CA GLY A 26 -8.32 3.12 14.51
C GLY A 26 -7.68 4.50 14.66
N ILE A 27 -6.34 4.56 14.70
CA ILE A 27 -5.58 5.80 14.85
C ILE A 27 -5.37 6.45 13.47
N PRO A 28 -5.57 7.77 13.32
CA PRO A 28 -5.29 8.47 12.08
C PRO A 28 -3.84 8.24 11.62
N PRO A 29 -3.58 8.07 10.31
CA PRO A 29 -2.27 7.69 9.81
C PRO A 29 -1.14 8.63 10.27
N ARG A 30 -1.40 9.94 10.33
CA ARG A 30 -0.41 10.95 10.77
C ARG A 30 -0.04 10.88 12.26
N MET A 31 -0.90 10.28 13.07
CA MET A 31 -0.71 10.10 14.51
C MET A 31 -0.01 8.78 14.83
N ARG A 32 0.20 7.91 13.83
CA ARG A 32 1.00 6.68 13.98
C ARG A 32 2.47 7.08 13.93
N THR A 33 3.11 7.18 15.08
CA THR A 33 4.55 7.39 15.19
C THR A 33 5.27 6.04 15.17
N PHE A 34 6.58 6.07 14.96
CA PHE A 34 7.39 4.87 15.17
C PHE A 34 7.40 4.55 16.67
N ALA A 35 7.41 3.26 17.03
CA ALA A 35 7.69 2.87 18.41
C ALA A 35 9.07 3.39 18.82
N ASP A 36 9.24 3.77 20.08
CA ASP A 36 10.53 4.25 20.59
C ASP A 36 11.64 3.25 20.26
N GLY A 37 12.69 3.73 19.58
CA GLY A 37 13.82 2.93 19.13
C GLY A 37 13.72 2.36 17.70
N ILE A 38 12.62 2.57 16.97
CA ILE A 38 12.52 2.18 15.55
C ILE A 38 12.79 3.40 14.67
N GLU A 39 13.94 3.41 14.00
CA GLU A 39 14.25 4.46 13.04
C GLU A 39 13.52 4.28 11.69
N PRO A 40 12.97 5.36 11.11
CA PRO A 40 12.43 5.33 9.77
C PRO A 40 13.51 4.91 8.76
N ARG A 41 13.19 3.99 7.84
CA ARG A 41 14.10 3.66 6.73
C ARG A 41 14.11 4.78 5.70
N GLU A 42 15.18 4.85 4.91
CA GLU A 42 15.26 5.80 3.79
C GLU A 42 14.02 5.71 2.90
N PRO A 43 13.41 6.85 2.53
CA PRO A 43 12.26 6.85 1.64
C PRO A 43 12.55 6.17 0.31
N MET A 44 11.56 5.46 -0.23
CA MET A 44 11.69 4.89 -1.56
C MET A 44 11.73 6.01 -2.61
N LYS A 45 12.80 6.03 -3.42
CA LYS A 45 12.88 6.90 -4.60
C LYS A 45 11.80 6.45 -5.61
N LEU A 46 10.85 7.34 -5.88
CA LEU A 46 9.83 7.17 -6.92
C LEU A 46 10.39 7.71 -8.23
N THR A 47 10.72 6.81 -9.16
CA THR A 47 11.09 7.15 -10.54
C THR A 47 9.91 6.87 -11.47
N VAL A 48 9.91 7.48 -12.67
CA VAL A 48 8.88 7.24 -13.69
C VAL A 48 8.78 5.74 -14.02
N ASP A 49 9.91 5.07 -14.20
CA ASP A 49 9.96 3.63 -14.49
C ASP A 49 9.32 2.80 -13.37
N SER A 50 9.63 3.12 -12.10
CA SER A 50 9.04 2.42 -10.95
C SER A 50 7.52 2.57 -10.87
N ILE A 51 6.99 3.70 -11.34
CA ILE A 51 5.56 3.97 -11.40
C ILE A 51 4.93 3.13 -12.52
N LEU A 52 5.53 3.09 -13.70
CA LEU A 52 5.07 2.29 -14.84
C LEU A 52 5.06 0.79 -14.49
N ASP A 53 6.12 0.29 -13.86
CA ASP A 53 6.21 -1.09 -13.36
C ASP A 53 5.09 -1.38 -12.36
N SER A 54 4.85 -0.46 -11.42
CA SER A 54 3.78 -0.63 -10.43
C SER A 54 2.40 -0.65 -11.08
N GLN A 55 2.17 0.16 -12.11
CA GLN A 55 0.90 0.17 -12.85
C GLN A 55 0.72 -1.13 -13.64
N ALA A 56 1.76 -1.60 -14.33
CA ALA A 56 1.74 -2.86 -15.07
C ALA A 56 1.43 -4.05 -14.15
N LYS A 57 2.06 -4.09 -12.96
CA LYS A 57 1.79 -5.09 -11.92
C LYS A 57 0.36 -5.03 -11.38
N ALA A 58 -0.17 -3.82 -11.15
CA ALA A 58 -1.55 -3.67 -10.70
C ALA A 58 -2.56 -4.13 -11.77
N ALA A 59 -2.30 -3.82 -13.04
CA ALA A 59 -3.14 -4.22 -14.16
C ALA A 59 -3.16 -5.74 -14.36
N SER A 60 -2.01 -6.41 -14.25
CA SER A 60 -1.92 -7.87 -14.36
C SER A 60 -2.63 -8.58 -13.21
N ALA A 61 -2.43 -8.11 -11.97
CA ALA A 61 -3.12 -8.64 -10.79
C ALA A 61 -4.65 -8.50 -10.89
N TYR A 62 -5.14 -7.37 -11.38
CA TYR A 62 -6.57 -7.14 -11.61
C TYR A 62 -7.14 -8.11 -12.65
N LYS A 63 -6.46 -8.28 -13.80
CA LYS A 63 -6.87 -9.24 -14.83
C LYS A 63 -6.92 -10.66 -14.28
N ALA A 64 -5.91 -11.08 -13.53
CA ALA A 64 -5.87 -12.40 -12.90
C ALA A 64 -7.00 -12.61 -11.87
N ALA A 65 -7.30 -11.59 -11.05
CA ALA A 65 -8.43 -11.64 -10.12
C ALA A 65 -9.77 -11.78 -10.85
N LYS A 66 -9.98 -11.01 -11.94
CA LYS A 66 -11.19 -11.09 -12.77
C LYS A 66 -11.35 -12.45 -13.45
N ALA A 67 -10.26 -13.02 -13.95
CA ALA A 67 -10.27 -14.36 -14.56
C ALA A 67 -10.65 -15.45 -13.53
N ARG A 68 -10.07 -15.41 -12.33
CA ARG A 68 -10.43 -16.32 -11.23
C ARG A 68 -11.91 -16.22 -10.85
N ASN A 69 -12.44 -15.00 -10.77
CA ASN A 69 -13.84 -14.80 -10.40
C ASN A 69 -14.81 -15.35 -11.47
N ARG A 70 -14.47 -15.19 -12.76
CA ARG A 70 -15.21 -15.81 -13.87
C ARG A 70 -15.18 -17.34 -13.84
N GLY A 71 -14.06 -17.94 -13.46
CA GLY A 71 -13.95 -19.40 -13.30
C GLY A 71 -14.79 -19.94 -12.14
N LYS A 72 -14.91 -19.16 -11.06
CA LYS A 72 -15.73 -19.53 -9.88
C LYS A 72 -17.22 -19.46 -10.13
N GLN A 73 -17.69 -18.61 -11.04
CA GLN A 73 -19.11 -18.49 -11.41
C GLN A 73 -19.59 -19.55 -12.42
N ARG A 74 -18.67 -20.30 -13.03
CA ARG A 74 -18.98 -21.35 -14.02
C ARG A 74 -18.91 -22.76 -13.41
N ARG A 75 -18.77 -22.87 -12.09
CA ARG A 75 -18.78 -24.11 -11.31
C ARG A 75 -20.00 -24.13 -10.41
#